data_AF-A0A378J343-F1
#
_entry.id   AF-A0A378J343-F1
#
_cell.length_a   1.000
_cell.length_b   1.000
_cell.length_c   1.000
_cell.angle_alpha   90.00
_cell.angle_beta   90.00
_cell.angle_gamma   90.00
#
_symmetry.space_group_name_H-M   'P 1'
#
loop_
_entity.id
_entity.type
_entity.pdbx_description
1 polymer ?
#
loop_
_entity_poly.entity_id
_entity_poly.type
_entity_poly.pdbx_seq_one_letter_code
_entity_poly.pdbx_strand_id
1 'polypeptide(L)'
;MPSVKEVIDAFTEGFQYLDGDNQRKSRWYEVGYKTFFAKKPLTQDLENAAKTCKRELGCLRSLLGQNDFTANKDAFFDIIAQALKTAQVKRCGAASVKTDTFQSGNEFVLERNLVPKKAGLFEEQLTAGLDKIKTTFPELLAEMDTAIRKIIASEPKPLLFFHENRKTINGRIFSSETLYVHELQHSYMNAEAREEYANKKISTLTF
;
A
#
# COMPACT_ATOMS: atom_id res chain seq x y z
N MET A 1 -30.11 10.40 -0.28
CA MET A 1 -28.79 9.76 -0.17
C MET A 1 -28.55 8.97 -1.44
N PRO A 2 -27.32 8.98 -1.97
CA PRO A 2 -27.01 8.30 -3.21
C PRO A 2 -27.09 6.78 -3.02
N SER A 3 -27.44 6.08 -4.10
CA SER A 3 -27.44 4.63 -4.12
C SER A 3 -26.02 4.06 -4.14
N VAL A 4 -25.84 2.82 -3.68
CA VAL A 4 -24.56 2.10 -3.77
C VAL A 4 -24.03 2.09 -5.20
N LYS A 5 -24.92 1.90 -6.19
CA LYS A 5 -24.54 1.92 -7.61
C LYS A 5 -23.93 3.25 -8.03
N GLU A 6 -24.59 4.36 -7.70
CA GLU A 6 -24.14 5.70 -8.08
C GLU A 6 -22.78 6.03 -7.45
N VAL A 7 -22.57 5.66 -6.19
CA VAL A 7 -21.28 5.87 -5.51
C VAL A 7 -20.17 5.01 -6.14
N ILE A 8 -20.45 3.74 -6.46
CA ILE A 8 -19.47 2.86 -7.13
C ILE A 8 -19.14 3.36 -8.54
N ASP A 9 -20.12 3.87 -9.28
CA ASP A 9 -19.91 4.42 -10.62
C ASP A 9 -19.03 5.68 -10.54
N ALA A 10 -19.32 6.60 -9.61
CA ALA A 10 -18.48 7.78 -9.37
C ALA A 10 -17.06 7.39 -8.95
N PHE A 11 -16.91 6.43 -8.03
CA PHE A 11 -15.58 5.92 -7.65
C PHE A 11 -14.82 5.37 -8.85
N THR A 12 -15.47 4.55 -9.68
CA THR A 12 -14.84 3.88 -10.82
C THR A 12 -14.44 4.88 -11.91
N GLU A 13 -15.20 5.97 -12.08
CA GLU A 13 -14.81 7.07 -12.97
C GLU A 13 -13.51 7.74 -12.53
N GLY A 14 -13.27 7.88 -11.22
CA GLY A 14 -12.04 8.47 -10.66
C GLY A 14 -10.89 7.47 -10.51
N PHE A 15 -11.18 6.20 -10.19
CA PHE A 15 -10.21 5.13 -10.01
C PHE A 15 -9.74 4.56 -11.36
N GLN A 16 -8.98 5.36 -12.09
CA GLN A 16 -8.51 5.03 -13.45
C GLN A 16 -7.15 4.34 -13.46
N TYR A 17 -6.90 3.40 -12.53
CA TYR A 17 -5.66 2.65 -12.53
C TYR A 17 -5.52 1.73 -13.74
N LEU A 18 -6.63 1.15 -14.21
CA LEU A 18 -6.68 0.23 -15.35
C LEU A 18 -7.19 0.91 -16.63
N ASP A 19 -6.65 0.51 -17.78
CA ASP A 19 -7.12 0.90 -19.11
C ASP A 19 -8.25 -0.03 -19.61
N GLY A 20 -8.69 0.19 -20.85
CA GLY A 20 -9.76 -0.60 -21.48
C GLY A 20 -9.42 -2.08 -21.65
N ASP A 21 -8.13 -2.42 -21.72
CA ASP A 21 -7.64 -3.79 -21.83
C ASP A 21 -7.38 -4.44 -20.45
N ASN A 22 -7.80 -3.77 -19.37
CA ASN A 22 -7.52 -4.13 -17.98
C ASN A 22 -6.02 -4.24 -17.67
N GLN A 23 -5.19 -3.42 -18.30
CA GLN A 23 -3.78 -3.24 -17.95
C GLN A 23 -3.60 -1.92 -17.19
N ARG A 24 -2.50 -1.75 -16.46
CA ARG A 24 -2.23 -0.46 -15.80
C ARG A 24 -2.15 0.65 -16.85
N LYS A 25 -2.90 1.74 -16.66
CA LYS A 25 -2.74 2.96 -17.44
C LYS A 25 -1.31 3.49 -17.30
N SER A 26 -0.64 3.66 -18.43
CA SER A 26 0.64 4.36 -18.49
C SER A 26 0.41 5.84 -18.24
N ARG A 27 1.29 6.47 -17.46
CA ARG A 27 1.32 7.93 -17.40
C ARG A 27 1.81 8.46 -18.75
N TRP A 28 1.41 9.67 -19.11
CA TRP A 28 1.71 10.27 -20.43
C TRP A 28 3.23 10.28 -20.73
N TYR A 29 4.07 10.47 -19.71
CA TYR A 29 5.53 10.46 -19.84
C TYR A 29 6.14 9.05 -19.93
N GLU A 30 5.35 7.98 -19.73
CA GLU A 30 5.79 6.58 -19.80
C GLU A 30 5.46 5.91 -21.13
N VAL A 31 4.73 6.59 -22.02
CA VAL A 31 4.23 6.01 -23.29
C VAL A 31 5.37 5.47 -24.17
N GLY A 32 6.54 6.12 -24.17
CA GLY A 32 7.75 5.65 -24.87
C GLY A 32 8.49 4.48 -24.19
N TYR A 33 8.14 4.14 -22.94
CA TYR A 33 8.82 3.14 -22.10
C TYR A 33 7.86 2.09 -21.53
N LYS A 34 6.63 2.00 -22.05
CA LYS A 34 5.54 1.16 -21.51
C LYS A 34 5.98 -0.30 -21.26
N THR A 35 6.78 -0.86 -22.17
CA THR A 35 7.33 -2.23 -22.06
C THR A 35 8.32 -2.43 -20.91
N PHE A 36 9.04 -1.40 -20.47
CA PHE A 36 9.97 -1.49 -19.33
C PHE A 36 9.26 -1.47 -17.98
N PHE A 37 8.10 -0.82 -17.89
CA PHE A 37 7.33 -0.70 -16.65
C PHE A 37 6.32 -1.84 -16.48
N ALA A 38 5.69 -2.32 -17.56
CA ALA A 38 4.72 -3.42 -17.52
C ALA A 38 5.36 -4.76 -17.08
N LYS A 39 6.67 -4.93 -17.27
CA LYS A 39 7.40 -6.17 -16.94
C LYS A 39 7.86 -6.28 -15.47
N LYS A 40 7.55 -5.29 -14.62
CA LYS A 40 7.96 -5.33 -13.21
C LYS A 40 6.95 -6.16 -12.39
N PRO A 41 7.39 -7.16 -11.62
CA PRO A 41 6.48 -8.01 -10.82
C PRO A 41 5.49 -7.21 -9.97
N LEU A 42 5.97 -6.18 -9.26
CA LEU A 42 5.11 -5.29 -8.45
C LEU A 42 4.02 -4.59 -9.27
N THR A 43 4.29 -4.20 -10.52
CA THR A 43 3.26 -3.58 -11.37
C THR A 43 2.14 -4.57 -11.71
N GLN A 44 2.50 -5.81 -12.06
CA GLN A 44 1.51 -6.85 -12.33
C GLN A 44 0.70 -7.23 -11.09
N ASP A 45 1.34 -7.27 -9.92
CA ASP A 45 0.67 -7.53 -8.65
C ASP A 45 -0.34 -6.43 -8.30
N LEU A 46 0.01 -5.17 -8.51
CA LEU A 46 -0.90 -4.03 -8.28
C LEU A 46 -2.04 -3.99 -9.31
N GLU A 47 -1.80 -4.40 -10.56
CA GLU A 47 -2.88 -4.61 -11.54
C GLU A 47 -3.86 -5.68 -11.10
N ASN A 48 -3.37 -6.80 -10.57
CA ASN A 48 -4.22 -7.88 -10.07
C ASN A 48 -5.04 -7.42 -8.85
N ALA A 49 -4.45 -6.61 -7.97
CA ALA A 49 -5.19 -5.96 -6.87
C ALA A 49 -6.29 -5.03 -7.42
N ALA A 50 -5.99 -4.21 -8.43
CA ALA A 50 -6.97 -3.33 -9.06
C ALA A 50 -8.12 -4.10 -9.75
N LYS A 51 -7.79 -5.18 -10.47
CA LYS A 51 -8.78 -6.06 -11.12
C LYS A 51 -9.71 -6.69 -10.08
N THR A 52 -9.14 -7.17 -8.98
CA THR A 52 -9.91 -7.74 -7.86
C THR A 52 -10.84 -6.69 -7.26
N CYS A 53 -10.32 -5.50 -6.93
CA CYS A 53 -11.12 -4.39 -6.43
C CYS A 53 -12.30 -4.05 -7.35
N LYS A 54 -12.04 -3.87 -8.65
CA LYS A 54 -13.09 -3.57 -9.65
C LYS A 54 -14.14 -4.69 -9.73
N ARG A 55 -13.72 -5.96 -9.65
CA ARG A 55 -14.63 -7.10 -9.64
C ARG A 55 -15.52 -7.11 -8.40
N GLU A 56 -14.94 -6.98 -7.21
CA GLU A 56 -15.71 -6.99 -5.96
C GLU A 56 -16.68 -5.79 -5.88
N LEU A 57 -16.25 -4.60 -6.33
CA LEU A 57 -17.16 -3.45 -6.48
C LEU A 57 -18.28 -3.73 -7.49
N GLY A 58 -17.98 -4.41 -8.60
CA GLY A 58 -18.98 -4.87 -9.55
C GLY A 58 -20.00 -5.81 -8.92
N CYS A 59 -19.55 -6.77 -8.11
CA CYS A 59 -20.42 -7.67 -7.35
C CYS A 59 -21.30 -6.90 -6.36
N LEU A 60 -20.73 -5.98 -5.58
CA LEU A 60 -21.48 -5.13 -4.65
C LEU A 60 -22.53 -4.28 -5.36
N ARG A 61 -22.17 -3.69 -6.51
CA ARG A 61 -23.09 -2.93 -7.37
C ARG A 61 -24.24 -3.80 -7.88
N SER A 62 -24.00 -5.04 -8.27
CA SER A 62 -25.05 -5.95 -8.73
C SER A 62 -25.98 -6.41 -7.60
N LEU A 63 -25.43 -6.63 -6.40
CA LEU A 63 -26.18 -7.15 -5.25
C LEU A 63 -26.99 -6.08 -4.52
N LEU A 64 -26.37 -4.94 -4.22
CA LEU A 64 -26.94 -3.88 -3.37
C LEU A 64 -27.10 -2.55 -4.11
N GLY A 65 -26.97 -2.54 -5.44
CA GLY A 65 -26.85 -1.30 -6.22
C GLY A 65 -27.98 -0.29 -6.03
N GLN A 66 -29.22 -0.74 -5.83
CA GLN A 66 -30.38 0.13 -5.60
C GLN A 66 -30.55 0.54 -4.14
N ASN A 67 -29.75 -0.02 -3.23
CA ASN A 67 -29.84 0.27 -1.81
C ASN A 67 -29.14 1.59 -1.49
N ASP A 68 -29.52 2.17 -0.36
CA ASP A 68 -28.89 3.35 0.22
C ASP A 68 -27.40 3.10 0.51
N PHE A 69 -26.52 4.00 0.06
CA PHE A 69 -25.09 3.88 0.28
C PHE A 69 -24.73 3.97 1.77
N THR A 70 -25.30 4.92 2.51
CA THR A 70 -24.96 5.14 3.92
C THR A 70 -25.23 3.90 4.77
N ALA A 71 -26.30 3.15 4.48
CA ALA A 71 -26.61 1.89 5.14
C ALA A 71 -25.68 0.72 4.76
N ASN A 72 -24.95 0.81 3.65
CA ASN A 72 -24.13 -0.28 3.09
C ASN A 72 -22.66 0.11 2.83
N LYS A 73 -22.23 1.27 3.35
CA LYS A 73 -20.90 1.84 3.08
C LYS A 73 -19.74 0.99 3.58
N ASP A 74 -19.97 0.22 4.65
CA ASP A 74 -18.95 -0.64 5.23
C ASP A 74 -18.46 -1.68 4.21
N ALA A 75 -19.37 -2.31 3.46
CA ALA A 75 -19.02 -3.26 2.41
C ALA A 75 -18.20 -2.61 1.28
N PHE A 76 -18.48 -1.36 0.94
CA PHE A 76 -17.69 -0.60 -0.04
C PHE A 76 -16.28 -0.32 0.49
N PHE A 77 -16.18 0.15 1.73
CA PHE A 77 -14.90 0.48 2.35
C PHE A 77 -14.05 -0.75 2.65
N ASP A 78 -14.65 -1.90 2.97
CA ASP A 78 -13.95 -3.18 3.15
C ASP A 78 -13.23 -3.60 1.86
N ILE A 79 -13.89 -3.44 0.70
CA ILE A 79 -13.28 -3.73 -0.60
C ILE A 79 -12.07 -2.83 -0.85
N ILE A 80 -12.18 -1.53 -0.57
CA ILE A 80 -11.07 -0.57 -0.68
C ILE A 80 -9.94 -0.93 0.29
N ALA A 81 -10.28 -1.22 1.55
CA ALA A 81 -9.33 -1.59 2.59
C ALA A 81 -8.52 -2.83 2.19
N GLN A 82 -9.20 -3.84 1.64
CA GLN A 82 -8.58 -5.08 1.20
C GLN A 82 -7.68 -4.87 -0.03
N ALA A 83 -8.10 -4.03 -0.98
CA ALA A 83 -7.29 -3.67 -2.14
C ALA A 83 -6.02 -2.94 -1.72
N LEU A 84 -6.13 -1.97 -0.80
CA LEU A 84 -4.99 -1.25 -0.24
C LEU A 84 -4.05 -2.16 0.54
N LYS A 85 -4.57 -3.01 1.44
CA LYS A 85 -3.75 -3.99 2.17
C LYS A 85 -2.97 -4.87 1.20
N THR A 86 -3.63 -5.39 0.17
CA THR A 86 -2.98 -6.21 -0.86
C THR A 86 -1.83 -5.45 -1.53
N ALA A 87 -2.06 -4.20 -1.94
CA ALA A 87 -1.01 -3.35 -2.51
C ALA A 87 0.17 -3.13 -1.56
N GLN A 88 -0.10 -2.84 -0.29
CA GLN A 88 0.93 -2.64 0.74
C GLN A 88 1.76 -3.90 1.00
N VAL A 89 1.12 -5.08 1.07
CA VAL A 89 1.80 -6.37 1.19
C VAL A 89 2.76 -6.59 0.02
N LYS A 90 2.30 -6.36 -1.21
CA LYS A 90 3.13 -6.50 -2.42
C LYS A 90 4.29 -5.50 -2.46
N ARG A 91 4.08 -4.28 -1.97
CA ARG A 91 5.16 -3.28 -1.82
C ARG A 91 6.21 -3.69 -0.80
N CYS A 92 5.82 -4.38 0.27
CA CYS A 92 6.75 -4.99 1.22
C CYS A 92 7.49 -6.19 0.60
N GLY A 93 6.81 -7.02 -0.19
CA GLY A 93 7.43 -8.08 -0.98
C GLY A 93 8.51 -7.57 -1.94
N ALA A 94 8.31 -6.38 -2.49
CA ALA A 94 9.24 -5.68 -3.38
C ALA A 94 10.21 -4.72 -2.65
N ALA A 95 10.28 -4.77 -1.32
CA ALA A 95 11.13 -3.88 -0.53
C ALA A 95 12.61 -4.00 -0.89
N SER A 96 13.39 -2.97 -0.55
CA SER A 96 14.84 -2.99 -0.64
C SER A 96 15.47 -2.96 0.75
N VAL A 97 16.63 -3.58 0.90
CA VAL A 97 17.42 -3.47 2.12
C VAL A 97 18.26 -2.22 2.05
N LYS A 98 18.15 -1.37 3.06
CA LYS A 98 18.99 -0.19 3.25
C LYS A 98 19.89 -0.45 4.45
N THR A 99 21.20 -0.25 4.27
CA THR A 99 22.17 -0.28 5.38
C THR A 99 22.58 1.15 5.66
N ASP A 100 22.46 1.56 6.91
CA ASP A 100 22.87 2.88 7.40
C ASP A 100 23.96 2.70 8.45
N THR A 101 25.01 3.49 8.38
CA THR A 101 26.09 3.53 9.37
C THR A 101 26.27 4.95 9.85
N PHE A 102 26.25 5.16 11.17
CA PHE A 102 26.38 6.48 11.76
C PHE A 102 27.03 6.41 13.13
N GLN A 103 27.49 7.54 13.62
CA GLN A 103 28.03 7.66 14.97
C GLN A 103 26.98 8.27 15.90
N SER A 104 26.75 7.63 17.05
CA SER A 104 25.87 8.12 18.11
C SER A 104 26.69 8.23 19.40
N GLY A 105 27.14 9.44 19.72
CA GLY A 105 28.10 9.67 20.81
C GLY A 105 29.42 8.93 20.57
N ASN A 106 29.78 8.02 21.48
CA ASN A 106 30.99 7.19 21.40
C ASN A 106 30.76 5.81 20.77
N GLU A 107 29.56 5.58 20.23
CA GLU A 107 29.18 4.31 19.59
C GLU A 107 29.11 4.49 18.07
N PHE A 108 29.68 3.55 17.33
CA PHE A 108 29.44 3.36 15.92
C PHE A 108 28.25 2.41 15.77
N VAL A 109 27.24 2.84 15.03
CA VAL A 109 25.99 2.11 14.84
C VAL A 109 25.87 1.69 13.38
N LEU A 110 25.48 0.43 13.16
CA LEU A 110 25.10 -0.12 11.87
C LEU A 110 23.66 -0.63 11.96
N GLU A 111 22.79 -0.11 11.10
CA GLU A 111 21.41 -0.53 11.01
C GLU A 111 21.09 -1.09 9.62
N ARG A 112 20.26 -2.13 9.58
CA ARG A 112 19.64 -2.60 8.33
C ARG A 112 18.13 -2.52 8.44
N ASN A 113 17.57 -1.79 7.49
CA ASN A 113 16.16 -1.53 7.37
C ASN A 113 15.62 -2.20 6.11
N LEU A 114 14.48 -2.87 6.23
CA LEU A 114 13.67 -3.24 5.08
C LEU A 114 12.79 -2.05 4.71
N VAL A 115 13.01 -1.49 3.52
CA VAL A 115 12.33 -0.28 3.04
C VAL A 115 11.32 -0.67 1.97
N PRO A 116 10.01 -0.67 2.29
CA PRO A 116 8.97 -0.93 1.29
C PRO A 116 9.02 0.06 0.13
N LYS A 117 8.51 -0.36 -1.03
CA LYS A 117 8.30 0.60 -2.13
C LYS A 117 7.21 1.59 -1.73
N LYS A 118 7.55 2.88 -1.70
CA LYS A 118 6.63 4.00 -1.40
C LYS A 118 5.33 3.92 -2.19
N ALA A 119 4.26 4.46 -1.60
CA ALA A 119 2.99 4.64 -2.31
C ALA A 119 3.20 5.36 -3.66
N GLY A 120 2.32 5.09 -4.63
CA GLY A 120 2.44 5.65 -5.97
C GLY A 120 1.12 5.60 -6.70
N LEU A 121 1.17 5.36 -8.01
CA LEU A 121 0.00 5.47 -8.88
C LEU A 121 -1.24 4.72 -8.38
N PHE A 122 -1.09 3.54 -7.77
CA PHE A 122 -2.24 2.78 -7.28
C PHE A 122 -3.00 3.53 -6.17
N GLU A 123 -2.29 3.96 -5.13
CA GLU A 123 -2.88 4.72 -4.02
C GLU A 123 -3.36 6.09 -4.47
N GLU A 124 -2.63 6.77 -5.35
CA GLU A 124 -3.05 8.03 -5.95
C GLU A 124 -4.40 7.89 -6.69
N GLN A 125 -4.58 6.81 -7.46
CA GLN A 125 -5.84 6.56 -8.16
C GLN A 125 -6.95 6.15 -7.19
N LEU A 126 -6.65 5.38 -6.14
CA LEU A 126 -7.63 5.07 -5.09
C LEU A 126 -8.16 6.35 -4.45
N THR A 127 -7.27 7.28 -4.07
CA THR A 127 -7.67 8.58 -3.52
C THR A 127 -8.41 9.42 -4.55
N ALA A 128 -8.04 9.38 -5.83
CA ALA A 128 -8.77 10.07 -6.90
C ALA A 128 -10.20 9.52 -7.07
N GLY A 129 -10.41 8.21 -6.89
CA GLY A 129 -11.74 7.61 -6.85
C GLY A 129 -12.61 8.17 -5.71
N LEU A 130 -12.05 8.30 -4.51
CA LEU A 130 -12.74 8.88 -3.36
C LEU A 130 -12.99 10.39 -3.54
N ASP A 131 -12.03 11.12 -4.13
CA ASP A 131 -12.19 12.54 -4.48
C ASP A 131 -13.30 12.76 -5.50
N LYS A 132 -13.45 11.83 -6.46
CA LYS A 132 -14.54 11.87 -7.42
C LYS A 132 -15.89 11.66 -6.75
N ILE A 133 -16.00 10.76 -5.77
CA ILE A 133 -17.24 10.58 -4.99
C ILE A 133 -17.64 11.89 -4.30
N LYS A 134 -16.73 12.52 -3.53
CA LYS A 134 -17.09 13.74 -2.80
C LYS A 134 -17.39 14.94 -3.72
N THR A 135 -16.83 14.95 -4.93
CA THR A 135 -17.14 15.97 -5.95
C THR A 135 -18.55 15.77 -6.51
N THR A 136 -18.96 14.52 -6.73
CA THR A 136 -20.29 14.17 -7.25
C THR A 136 -21.37 14.24 -6.17
N PHE A 137 -21.05 13.85 -4.94
CA PHE A 137 -21.94 13.76 -3.79
C PHE A 137 -21.35 14.53 -2.60
N PRO A 138 -21.54 15.86 -2.54
CA PRO A 138 -20.99 16.70 -1.48
C PRO A 138 -21.40 16.29 -0.06
N GLU A 139 -22.54 15.62 0.11
CA GLU A 139 -22.99 15.07 1.38
C GLU A 139 -22.08 13.98 1.95
N LEU A 140 -21.27 13.31 1.09
CA LEU A 140 -20.30 12.28 1.50
C LEU A 140 -18.90 12.85 1.75
N LEU A 141 -18.70 14.17 1.66
CA LEU A 141 -17.39 14.82 1.71
C LEU A 141 -16.58 14.45 2.95
N ALA A 142 -17.18 14.56 4.13
CA ALA A 142 -16.48 14.29 5.39
C ALA A 142 -16.03 12.82 5.51
N GLU A 143 -16.82 11.89 4.99
CA GLU A 143 -16.50 10.46 4.98
C GLU A 143 -15.34 10.17 4.03
N MET A 144 -15.39 10.70 2.79
CA MET A 144 -14.34 10.50 1.80
C MET A 144 -13.01 11.16 2.20
N ASP A 145 -13.05 12.38 2.78
CA ASP A 145 -11.85 13.05 3.29
C ASP A 145 -11.20 12.28 4.45
N THR A 146 -12.02 11.68 5.30
CA THR A 146 -11.51 10.81 6.38
C THR A 146 -10.88 9.55 5.81
N ALA A 147 -11.51 8.92 4.82
CA ALA A 147 -10.94 7.77 4.13
C ALA A 147 -9.60 8.09 3.45
N ILE A 148 -9.53 9.18 2.70
CA ILE A 148 -8.28 9.63 2.04
C ILE A 148 -7.17 9.86 3.06
N ARG A 149 -7.45 10.56 4.16
CA ARG A 149 -6.47 10.78 5.24
C ARG A 149 -5.96 9.48 5.84
N LYS A 150 -6.86 8.51 6.07
CA LYS A 150 -6.48 7.18 6.58
C LYS A 150 -5.58 6.42 5.58
N ILE A 151 -5.90 6.46 4.28
CA ILE A 151 -5.08 5.85 3.23
C ILE A 151 -3.68 6.45 3.23
N ILE A 152 -3.56 7.78 3.22
CA ILE A 152 -2.26 8.47 3.21
C ILE A 152 -1.46 8.14 4.48
N ALA A 153 -2.09 8.17 5.65
CA ALA A 153 -1.43 7.88 6.93
C ALA A 153 -0.98 6.41 7.07
N SER A 154 -1.57 5.50 6.28
CA SER A 154 -1.28 4.06 6.30
C SER A 154 -0.04 3.65 5.49
N GLU A 155 0.70 4.60 4.92
CA GLU A 155 1.87 4.29 4.09
C GLU A 155 2.86 3.36 4.84
N PRO A 156 3.30 2.26 4.21
CA PRO A 156 4.25 1.33 4.83
C PRO A 156 5.55 2.03 5.24
N LYS A 157 5.92 1.88 6.52
CA LYS A 157 7.15 2.46 7.08
C LYS A 157 8.34 1.50 6.94
N PRO A 158 9.57 2.03 6.87
CA PRO A 158 10.77 1.20 7.00
C PRO A 158 10.75 0.39 8.29
N LEU A 159 11.22 -0.85 8.20
CA LEU A 159 11.29 -1.80 9.30
C LEU A 159 12.76 -2.09 9.64
N LEU A 160 13.21 -1.65 10.80
CA LEU A 160 14.51 -2.03 11.34
C LEU A 160 14.47 -3.51 11.71
N PHE A 161 15.38 -4.31 11.15
CA PHE A 161 15.46 -5.74 11.48
C PHE A 161 16.81 -6.15 12.05
N PHE A 162 17.85 -5.33 11.87
CA PHE A 162 19.19 -5.55 12.41
C PHE A 162 19.78 -4.24 12.91
N HIS A 163 20.33 -4.26 14.11
CA HIS A 163 21.08 -3.16 14.71
C HIS A 163 22.32 -3.73 15.39
N GLU A 164 23.47 -3.20 15.02
CA GLU A 164 24.74 -3.47 15.69
C GLU A 164 25.30 -2.15 16.21
N ASN A 165 25.74 -2.13 17.46
CA ASN A 165 26.52 -1.03 18.00
C ASN A 165 27.91 -1.53 18.40
N ARG A 166 28.90 -0.66 18.17
CA ARG A 166 30.29 -0.91 18.51
C ARG A 166 30.86 0.29 19.22
N LYS A 167 31.51 0.06 20.36
CA LYS A 167 32.19 1.11 21.13
C LYS A 167 33.59 0.70 21.54
N THR A 168 34.47 1.67 21.66
CA THR A 168 35.83 1.46 22.16
C THR A 168 35.96 2.11 23.52
N ILE A 169 36.23 1.32 24.56
CA ILE A 169 36.45 1.79 25.94
C ILE A 169 37.83 1.29 26.37
N ASN A 170 38.72 2.21 26.71
CA ASN A 170 40.10 1.90 27.15
C ASN A 170 40.86 0.97 26.18
N GLY A 171 40.73 1.22 24.87
CA GLY A 171 41.37 0.41 23.82
C GLY A 171 40.72 -0.96 23.58
N ARG A 172 39.70 -1.34 24.36
CA ARG A 172 38.92 -2.57 24.15
C ARG A 172 37.66 -2.27 23.34
N ILE A 173 37.41 -3.11 22.35
CA ILE A 173 36.22 -3.04 21.51
C ILE A 173 35.11 -3.87 22.17
N PHE A 174 33.94 -3.26 22.31
CA PHE A 174 32.71 -3.91 22.72
C PHE A 174 31.71 -3.80 21.57
N SER A 175 31.08 -4.89 21.19
CA SER A 175 29.98 -4.92 20.22
C SER A 175 28.75 -5.56 20.85
N SER A 176 27.57 -5.10 20.45
CA SER A 176 26.34 -5.84 20.69
C SER A 176 25.44 -5.79 19.46
N GLU A 177 24.69 -6.86 19.26
CA GLU A 177 23.76 -7.03 18.15
C GLU A 177 22.36 -7.20 18.70
N THR A 178 21.41 -6.50 18.10
CA THR A 178 19.98 -6.63 18.38
C THR A 178 19.25 -6.93 17.09
N LEU A 179 18.42 -7.97 17.14
CA LEU A 179 17.60 -8.40 16.02
C LEU A 179 16.14 -8.13 16.35
N TYR A 180 15.50 -7.26 15.57
CA TYR A 180 14.15 -6.77 15.89
C TYR A 180 13.03 -7.56 15.22
N VAL A 181 13.33 -8.34 14.17
CA VAL A 181 12.34 -9.11 13.40
C VAL A 181 12.85 -10.52 13.16
N HIS A 182 12.61 -11.39 14.14
CA HIS A 182 13.10 -12.78 14.13
C HIS A 182 12.61 -13.56 12.90
N GLU A 183 11.36 -13.32 12.46
CA GLU A 183 10.74 -14.04 11.35
C GLU A 183 11.43 -13.79 9.99
N LEU A 184 12.18 -12.69 9.86
CA LEU A 184 12.85 -12.30 8.61
C LEU A 184 14.38 -12.44 8.66
N GLN A 185 14.98 -12.88 9.77
CA GLN A 185 16.44 -12.86 9.96
C GLN A 185 17.22 -13.60 8.85
N HIS A 186 16.70 -14.73 8.39
CA HIS A 186 17.34 -15.55 7.36
C HIS A 186 16.66 -15.45 5.99
N SER A 187 15.59 -14.66 5.88
CA SER A 187 14.70 -14.63 4.72
C SER A 187 14.36 -13.22 4.24
N TYR A 188 14.95 -12.16 4.82
CA TYR A 188 14.67 -10.77 4.43
C TYR A 188 14.99 -10.43 2.96
N MET A 189 15.82 -11.24 2.30
CA MET A 189 16.09 -11.13 0.85
C MET A 189 15.05 -11.85 -0.01
N ASN A 190 14.26 -12.75 0.57
CA ASN A 190 13.21 -13.49 -0.12
C ASN A 190 11.92 -12.64 -0.18
N ALA A 191 11.37 -12.46 -1.39
CA ALA A 191 10.16 -11.66 -1.58
C ALA A 191 8.92 -12.28 -0.92
N GLU A 192 8.74 -13.59 -1.04
CA GLU A 192 7.60 -14.33 -0.47
C GLU A 192 7.58 -14.26 1.06
N ALA A 193 8.74 -14.42 1.71
CA ALA A 193 8.85 -14.30 3.17
C ALA A 193 8.47 -12.89 3.66
N ARG A 194 8.86 -11.86 2.90
CA ARG A 194 8.47 -10.47 3.19
C ARG A 194 6.97 -10.24 3.01
N GLU A 195 6.36 -10.83 1.98
CA GLU A 195 4.91 -10.78 1.78
C GLU A 195 4.16 -11.50 2.88
N GLU A 196 4.60 -12.70 3.28
CA GLU A 196 3.97 -13.45 4.36
C GLU A 196 4.01 -12.68 5.68
N TYR A 197 5.18 -12.12 6.01
CA TYR A 197 5.35 -11.25 7.16
C TYR A 197 4.41 -10.03 7.08
N ALA A 198 4.41 -9.34 5.95
CA ALA A 198 3.57 -8.16 5.74
C ALA A 198 2.08 -8.48 5.85
N ASN A 199 1.63 -9.62 5.29
CA ASN A 199 0.23 -10.02 5.36
C ASN A 199 -0.26 -10.27 6.80
N LYS A 200 0.63 -10.77 7.66
CA LYS A 200 0.36 -11.01 9.09
C LYS A 200 0.38 -9.72 9.93
N LYS A 201 1.24 -8.75 9.58
CA LYS A 201 1.50 -7.56 10.42
C LYS A 201 0.80 -6.29 9.94
N ILE A 202 0.51 -6.18 8.64
CA ILE A 202 -0.27 -5.06 8.09
C ILE A 202 -1.75 -5.34 8.31
N SER A 203 -2.34 -4.58 9.23
CA SER A 203 -3.77 -4.60 9.50
C SER A 203 -4.54 -4.02 8.32
N THR A 204 -5.72 -4.58 8.06
CA THR A 204 -6.68 -3.98 7.14
C THR A 204 -7.17 -2.66 7.74
N LEU A 205 -7.27 -1.60 6.92
CA LEU A 205 -7.78 -0.31 7.39
C LEU A 205 -9.26 -0.41 7.78
N THR A 206 -9.62 0.28 8.86
CA THR A 206 -11.00 0.50 9.28
C THR A 206 -11.38 1.94 8.97
N PHE A 207 -12.44 2.14 8.18
CA PHE A 207 -12.87 3.45 7.69
C PHE A 207 -13.86 4.15 8.62
#